data_AF-A0A370F001-F1
#
_entry.id   AF-A0A370F001-F1
#
_cell.length_a   1.000
_cell.length_b   1.000
_cell.length_c   1.000
_cell.angle_alpha   90.00
_cell.angle_beta   90.00
_cell.angle_gamma   90.00
#
_symmetry.space_group_name_H-M   'P 1'
#
loop_
_entity.id
_entity.type
_entity.pdbx_description
1 polymer ?
#
loop_
_entity_poly.entity_id
_entity_poly.type
_entity_poly.pdbx_seq_one_letter_code
_entity_poly.pdbx_strand_id
1 'polypeptide(L)'
;MTVTDEYLENNKRYAETFSGPLPLPPSRHVAVVACMDARLDVYRILGLGDGEAHVIRNAGGVVTDDAFKRAIQDETGIKPNWSAEAFPDVEEDVRQSLRRVASSPFVTLTESLRGFVFDVATGRLTEVGDWR
;
A
#
# COMPACT_ATOMS: atom_id res chain seq x y z
N MET A 1 24.55 -4.11 17.23
CA MET A 1 23.30 -3.35 17.24
C MET A 1 22.84 -3.26 15.80
N THR A 2 21.63 -3.73 15.53
CA THR A 2 20.98 -3.75 14.21
C THR A 2 19.93 -2.66 14.14
N VAL A 3 19.46 -2.32 12.94
CA VAL A 3 18.33 -1.39 12.76
C VAL A 3 17.08 -1.87 13.51
N THR A 4 16.87 -3.19 13.58
CA THR A 4 15.76 -3.77 14.37
C THR A 4 15.90 -3.47 15.86
N ASP A 5 17.13 -3.50 16.40
CA ASP A 5 17.36 -3.16 17.82
C ASP A 5 16.99 -1.69 18.09
N GLU A 6 17.31 -0.79 17.17
CA GLU A 6 16.93 0.63 17.25
C GLU A 6 15.42 0.81 17.21
N TYR A 7 14.69 0.06 16.37
CA TYR A 7 13.23 0.12 16.30
C TYR A 7 12.56 -0.36 17.60
N LEU A 8 13.12 -1.36 18.26
CA LEU A 8 12.63 -1.80 19.58
C LEU A 8 12.84 -0.71 20.64
N GLU A 9 13.97 0.00 20.58
CA GLU A 9 14.22 1.12 21.50
C GLU A 9 13.30 2.32 21.21
N ASN A 10 13.02 2.61 19.94
CA ASN A 10 12.03 3.62 19.54
C ASN A 10 10.62 3.26 20.04
N ASN A 11 10.24 1.99 19.98
CA ASN A 11 8.94 1.52 20.43
C ASN A 11 8.73 1.71 21.94
N LYS A 12 9.76 1.53 22.77
CA LYS A 12 9.67 1.81 24.21
C LYS A 12 9.22 3.25 24.47
N ARG A 13 9.81 4.22 23.76
CA ARG A 13 9.42 5.64 23.87
C ARG A 13 8.02 5.90 23.33
N TYR A 14 7.64 5.25 22.24
CA TYR A 14 6.25 5.33 21.73
C TYR A 14 5.23 4.86 22.79
N ALA A 15 5.52 3.74 23.46
CA ALA A 15 4.63 3.14 24.45
C ALA A 15 4.38 4.03 25.69
N GLU A 16 5.28 4.95 26.02
CA GLU A 16 5.11 5.92 27.11
C GLU A 16 3.95 6.91 26.85
N THR A 17 3.62 7.15 25.57
CA THR A 17 2.56 8.07 25.14
C THR A 17 1.35 7.37 24.52
N PHE A 18 1.38 6.04 24.42
CA PHE A 18 0.33 5.26 23.78
C PHE A 18 -0.99 5.30 24.57
N SER A 19 -2.12 5.42 23.87
CA SER A 19 -3.46 5.41 24.47
C SER A 19 -4.33 4.32 23.83
N GLY A 20 -4.87 3.40 24.65
CA GLY A 20 -5.70 2.29 24.20
C GLY A 20 -6.21 1.42 25.36
N PRO A 21 -6.96 0.33 25.09
CA PRO A 21 -7.29 -0.20 23.76
C PRO A 21 -8.41 0.59 23.07
N LEU A 22 -8.31 0.68 21.74
CA LEU A 22 -9.40 1.17 20.88
C LEU A 22 -10.29 0.01 20.44
N PRO A 23 -11.55 0.26 20.02
CA PRO A 23 -12.39 -0.75 19.39
C PRO A 23 -11.71 -1.38 18.16
N LEU A 24 -11.97 -2.67 17.93
CA LEU A 24 -11.42 -3.38 16.78
C LEU A 24 -11.91 -2.84 15.42
N PRO A 25 -13.20 -2.51 15.22
CA PRO A 25 -13.67 -1.98 13.94
C PRO A 25 -13.14 -0.56 13.68
N PRO A 26 -12.68 -0.23 12.45
CA PRO A 26 -12.24 1.12 12.12
C PRO A 26 -13.38 2.14 12.24
N SER A 27 -13.15 3.21 13.01
CA SER A 27 -14.20 4.20 13.34
C SER A 27 -14.68 5.01 12.14
N ARG A 28 -13.87 5.14 11.08
CA ARG A 28 -14.27 5.80 9.82
C ARG A 28 -14.81 4.85 8.76
N HIS A 29 -14.86 3.54 9.05
CA HIS A 29 -15.32 2.51 8.12
C HIS A 29 -14.63 2.58 6.74
N VAL A 30 -13.32 2.88 6.72
CA VAL A 30 -12.53 3.01 5.49
C VAL A 30 -11.36 2.01 5.46
N ALA A 31 -11.06 1.51 4.26
CA ALA A 31 -9.87 0.74 3.98
C ALA A 31 -9.01 1.46 2.92
N VAL A 32 -7.71 1.58 3.20
CA VAL A 32 -6.72 2.19 2.31
C VAL A 32 -5.79 1.08 1.82
N VAL A 33 -5.67 0.95 0.49
CA VAL A 33 -4.68 0.07 -0.15
C VAL A 33 -3.57 0.95 -0.72
N ALA A 34 -2.32 0.71 -0.33
CA ALA A 34 -1.19 1.56 -0.70
C ALA A 34 0.10 0.76 -0.95
N CYS A 35 1.11 1.39 -1.55
CA CYS A 35 2.41 0.76 -1.77
C CYS A 35 3.23 0.65 -0.46
N MET A 36 4.11 -0.34 -0.37
CA MET A 36 5.10 -0.53 0.70
C MET A 36 6.29 0.45 0.64
N ASP A 37 6.30 1.36 -0.34
CA ASP A 37 7.35 2.37 -0.51
C ASP A 37 7.64 3.11 0.81
N ALA A 38 8.92 3.13 1.19
CA ALA A 38 9.39 3.69 2.46
C ALA A 38 9.14 5.20 2.60
N ARG A 39 8.81 5.89 1.50
CA ARG A 39 8.52 7.34 1.47
C ARG A 39 7.05 7.65 1.78
N LEU A 40 6.19 6.63 1.88
CA LEU A 40 4.75 6.80 2.13
C LEU A 40 4.42 6.57 3.60
N ASP A 41 4.28 7.66 4.35
CA ASP A 41 3.61 7.69 5.65
C ASP A 41 2.11 7.88 5.42
N VAL A 42 1.39 6.78 5.19
CA VAL A 42 -0.04 6.79 4.80
C VAL A 42 -0.91 7.52 5.84
N TYR A 43 -0.63 7.32 7.13
CA TYR A 43 -1.39 7.96 8.21
C TYR A 43 -1.25 9.48 8.13
N ARG A 44 0.00 9.96 7.97
CA ARG A 44 0.25 11.40 7.87
C ARG A 44 -0.23 12.01 6.56
N ILE A 45 -0.08 11.30 5.44
CA ILE A 45 -0.54 11.75 4.11
C ILE A 45 -2.06 11.98 4.10
N LEU A 46 -2.82 11.10 4.75
CA LEU A 46 -4.29 11.15 4.79
C LEU A 46 -4.86 11.82 6.04
N GLY A 47 -4.03 12.17 7.03
CA GLY A 47 -4.47 12.75 8.29
C GLY A 47 -5.27 11.80 9.17
N LEU A 48 -4.93 10.50 9.16
CA LEU A 48 -5.61 9.45 9.91
C LEU A 48 -5.09 9.37 11.35
N GLY A 49 -5.99 9.13 12.29
CA GLY A 49 -5.68 8.73 13.65
C GLY A 49 -5.70 7.21 13.86
N ASP A 50 -5.21 6.78 15.03
CA ASP A 50 -5.25 5.37 15.43
C ASP A 50 -6.70 4.85 15.50
N GLY A 51 -6.92 3.64 14.99
CA GLY A 51 -8.25 3.02 14.95
C GLY A 51 -9.22 3.62 13.92
N GLU A 52 -8.81 4.56 13.07
CA GLU A 52 -9.73 5.18 12.11
C GLU A 52 -9.89 4.38 10.81
N ALA A 53 -8.83 3.72 10.32
CA ALA A 53 -8.81 3.03 9.03
C ALA A 53 -8.08 1.69 9.07
N HIS A 54 -8.45 0.77 8.18
CA HIS A 54 -7.56 -0.32 7.79
C HIS A 54 -6.56 0.17 6.75
N VAL A 55 -5.27 -0.17 6.89
CA VAL A 55 -4.23 0.15 5.91
C VAL A 55 -3.55 -1.13 5.46
N ILE A 56 -3.70 -1.47 4.18
CA ILE A 56 -3.16 -2.66 3.54
C ILE A 56 -2.03 -2.22 2.60
N ARG A 57 -0.84 -2.83 2.74
CA ARG A 57 0.34 -2.44 1.94
C ARG A 57 1.06 -3.63 1.35
N ASN A 58 1.41 -3.54 0.07
CA ASN A 58 2.24 -4.51 -0.66
C ASN A 58 3.14 -3.79 -1.68
N ALA A 59 3.92 -4.54 -2.47
CA ALA A 59 4.77 -3.97 -3.50
C ALA A 59 3.94 -3.49 -4.71
N GLY A 60 3.99 -2.20 -5.02
CA GLY A 60 3.63 -1.66 -6.33
C GLY A 60 4.93 -1.33 -7.07
N GLY A 61 5.21 -1.98 -8.20
CA GLY A 61 6.51 -1.92 -8.86
C GLY A 61 6.43 -1.52 -10.33
N VAL A 62 7.16 -0.46 -10.71
CA VAL A 62 7.27 0.01 -12.11
C VAL A 62 8.40 -0.73 -12.86
N VAL A 63 8.39 -2.06 -12.80
CA VAL A 63 9.35 -2.91 -13.52
C VAL A 63 8.56 -3.80 -14.48
N THR A 64 9.19 -4.42 -15.46
CA THR A 64 8.52 -5.49 -16.20
C THR A 64 8.67 -6.81 -15.46
N ASP A 65 7.59 -7.56 -15.32
CA ASP A 65 7.57 -8.88 -14.68
C ASP A 65 8.67 -9.82 -15.22
N ASP A 66 8.86 -9.83 -16.53
CA ASP A 66 9.84 -10.69 -17.20
C ASP A 66 11.28 -10.33 -16.84
N ALA A 67 11.65 -9.05 -16.88
CA ALA A 67 12.99 -8.61 -16.51
C ALA A 67 13.30 -8.93 -15.03
N PHE A 68 12.32 -8.72 -14.14
CA PHE A 68 12.48 -9.00 -12.72
C PHE A 68 12.67 -10.50 -12.44
N LYS A 69 11.80 -11.36 -13.02
CA LYS A 69 11.95 -12.81 -12.86
C LYS A 69 13.23 -13.33 -13.49
N ARG A 70 13.67 -12.75 -14.60
CA ARG A 70 14.93 -13.12 -15.24
C ARG A 70 16.12 -12.78 -14.36
N ALA A 71 16.15 -11.58 -13.76
CA ALA A 71 17.21 -11.20 -12.82
C ALA A 71 17.30 -12.18 -11.63
N ILE A 72 16.16 -12.56 -11.04
CA ILE A 72 16.15 -13.57 -9.96
C ILE A 72 16.68 -14.91 -10.45
N GLN A 73 16.26 -15.36 -11.63
CA GLN A 73 16.73 -16.63 -12.19
C GLN A 73 18.24 -16.61 -12.45
N ASP A 74 18.77 -15.53 -12.99
CA ASP A 74 20.19 -15.40 -13.31
C ASP A 74 21.05 -15.37 -12.01
N GLU A 75 20.54 -14.80 -10.92
CA GLU A 75 21.25 -14.73 -9.62
C GLU A 75 21.12 -16.03 -8.81
N THR A 76 19.93 -16.63 -8.77
CA THR A 76 19.60 -17.75 -7.85
C THR A 76 19.57 -19.11 -8.53
N GLY A 77 19.55 -19.16 -9.87
CA GLY A 77 19.30 -20.36 -10.66
C GLY A 77 17.82 -20.77 -10.72
N ILE A 78 16.92 -20.07 -10.02
CA ILE A 78 15.50 -20.45 -9.89
C ILE A 78 14.62 -19.35 -10.47
N LYS A 79 13.77 -19.72 -11.44
CA LYS A 79 12.72 -18.81 -11.92
C LYS A 79 11.52 -18.85 -10.97
N PRO A 80 11.06 -17.72 -10.41
CA PRO A 80 9.87 -17.69 -9.58
C PRO A 80 8.61 -18.14 -10.32
N ASN A 81 7.72 -18.86 -9.63
CA ASN A 81 6.42 -19.28 -10.16
C ASN A 81 5.31 -18.24 -10.00
N TRP A 82 5.51 -17.24 -9.14
CA TRP A 82 4.58 -16.14 -8.89
C TRP A 82 4.77 -14.99 -9.88
N SER A 83 3.74 -14.14 -9.99
CA SER A 83 3.75 -12.87 -10.71
C SER A 83 4.35 -11.78 -9.83
N ALA A 84 5.19 -10.90 -10.37
CA ALA A 84 5.64 -9.73 -9.64
C ALA A 84 4.59 -8.60 -9.69
N GLU A 85 3.55 -8.75 -10.54
CA GLU A 85 2.48 -7.78 -10.76
C GLU A 85 3.01 -6.38 -11.08
N ALA A 86 4.06 -6.34 -11.89
CA ALA A 86 4.76 -5.11 -12.20
C ALA A 86 4.13 -4.41 -13.43
N PHE A 87 4.13 -3.08 -13.44
CA PHE A 87 3.34 -2.27 -14.39
C PHE A 87 4.17 -1.12 -14.99
N PRO A 88 3.92 -0.72 -16.25
CA PRO A 88 4.69 0.37 -16.89
C PRO A 88 4.13 1.78 -16.63
N ASP A 89 2.84 1.88 -16.29
CA ASP A 89 2.12 3.15 -16.12
C ASP A 89 1.33 3.14 -14.82
N VAL A 90 1.60 4.12 -13.95
CA VAL A 90 1.03 4.18 -12.60
C VAL A 90 -0.46 4.51 -12.64
N GLU A 91 -0.90 5.40 -13.52
CA GLU A 91 -2.31 5.77 -13.60
C GLU A 91 -3.16 4.63 -14.14
N GLU A 92 -2.69 3.96 -15.19
CA GLU A 92 -3.40 2.82 -15.75
C GLU A 92 -3.44 1.64 -14.77
N ASP A 93 -2.37 1.40 -14.01
CA ASP A 93 -2.40 0.37 -12.97
C ASP A 93 -3.39 0.69 -11.84
N VAL A 94 -3.53 1.97 -11.49
CA VAL A 94 -4.60 2.41 -10.58
C VAL A 94 -5.98 2.13 -11.19
N ARG A 95 -6.24 2.48 -12.46
CA ARG A 95 -7.51 2.16 -13.13
C ARG A 95 -7.78 0.65 -13.14
N GLN A 96 -6.76 -0.15 -13.45
CA GLN A 96 -6.81 -1.60 -13.47
C GLN A 96 -7.16 -2.18 -12.08
N SER A 97 -6.52 -1.68 -11.03
CA SER A 97 -6.77 -2.06 -9.65
C SER A 97 -8.19 -1.71 -9.21
N LEU A 98 -8.70 -0.53 -9.59
CA LEU A 98 -10.09 -0.15 -9.32
C LEU A 98 -11.08 -1.10 -10.02
N ARG A 99 -10.81 -1.48 -11.27
CA ARG A 99 -11.63 -2.48 -12.00
C ARG A 99 -11.58 -3.84 -11.32
N ARG A 100 -10.41 -4.31 -10.85
CA ARG A 100 -10.27 -5.57 -10.10
C ARG A 100 -11.17 -5.56 -8.85
N VAL A 101 -11.10 -4.49 -8.05
CA VAL A 101 -11.95 -4.35 -6.85
C VAL A 101 -13.42 -4.31 -7.22
N ALA A 102 -13.81 -3.49 -8.20
CA ALA A 102 -15.20 -3.35 -8.62
C ALA A 102 -15.80 -4.65 -9.19
N SER A 103 -14.99 -5.47 -9.88
CA SER A 103 -15.40 -6.76 -10.44
C SER A 103 -15.40 -7.90 -9.42
N SER A 104 -14.84 -7.69 -8.22
CA SER A 104 -14.67 -8.75 -7.24
C SER A 104 -16.04 -9.17 -6.66
N PRO A 105 -16.41 -10.46 -6.72
CA PRO A 105 -17.67 -10.93 -6.12
C PRO A 105 -17.63 -10.92 -4.58
N PHE A 106 -16.47 -10.61 -3.98
CA PHE A 106 -16.26 -10.63 -2.53
C PHE A 106 -16.18 -9.23 -1.92
N VAL A 107 -16.01 -8.18 -2.73
CA VAL A 107 -15.97 -6.79 -2.28
C VAL A 107 -17.27 -6.11 -2.67
N THR A 108 -18.32 -6.39 -1.90
CA THR A 108 -19.72 -6.06 -2.26
C THR A 108 -20.34 -4.92 -1.45
N LEU A 109 -19.69 -4.48 -0.38
CA LEU A 109 -20.21 -3.47 0.57
C LEU A 109 -19.58 -2.09 0.37
N THR A 110 -18.92 -1.86 -0.77
CA THR A 110 -18.20 -0.61 -1.04
C THR A 110 -19.15 0.44 -1.61
N GLU A 111 -19.42 1.50 -0.84
CA GLU A 111 -20.23 2.64 -1.30
C GLU A 111 -19.41 3.65 -2.14
N SER A 112 -18.10 3.72 -1.89
CA SER A 112 -17.17 4.62 -2.59
C SER A 112 -15.85 3.90 -2.89
N LEU A 113 -15.45 3.90 -4.17
CA LEU A 113 -14.19 3.35 -4.66
C LEU A 113 -13.49 4.41 -5.52
N ARG A 114 -12.28 4.84 -5.08
CA ARG A 114 -11.50 5.93 -5.69
C ARG A 114 -10.02 5.56 -5.70
N GLY A 115 -9.28 6.02 -6.71
CA GLY A 115 -7.86 5.76 -6.85
C GLY A 115 -7.06 7.04 -7.04
N PHE A 116 -5.84 7.06 -6.50
CA PHE A 116 -4.99 8.23 -6.46
C PHE A 116 -3.54 7.85 -6.76
N VAL A 117 -2.82 8.77 -7.40
CA VAL A 117 -1.36 8.72 -7.51
C VAL A 117 -0.78 9.67 -6.48
N PHE A 118 0.10 9.14 -5.61
CA PHE A 118 0.90 9.94 -4.70
C PHE A 118 2.21 10.34 -5.38
N ASP A 119 2.42 11.65 -5.52
CA ASP A 119 3.68 12.19 -6.02
C ASP A 119 4.69 12.32 -4.87
N VAL A 120 5.71 11.46 -4.90
CA VAL A 120 6.78 11.41 -3.91
C VAL A 120 7.67 12.65 -3.86
N ALA A 121 7.66 13.48 -4.91
CA ALA A 121 8.42 14.73 -4.94
C ALA A 121 7.66 15.89 -4.31
N THR A 122 6.33 15.92 -4.46
CA THR A 122 5.49 17.05 -3.99
C THR A 122 4.63 16.74 -2.76
N GLY A 123 4.47 15.45 -2.42
CA GLY A 123 3.60 14.99 -1.35
C GLY A 123 2.10 15.08 -1.67
N ARG A 124 1.73 15.34 -2.93
CA ARG A 124 0.33 15.54 -3.35
C ARG A 124 -0.30 14.24 -3.83
N LEU A 125 -1.59 14.09 -3.56
CA LEU A 125 -2.44 13.07 -4.18
C LEU A 125 -3.17 13.67 -5.38
N THR A 126 -3.06 13.02 -6.53
CA THR A 126 -3.85 13.32 -7.73
C THR A 126 -4.83 12.19 -7.96
N GLU A 127 -6.11 12.49 -8.04
CA GLU A 127 -7.13 11.48 -8.31
C GLU A 127 -7.06 11.01 -9.76
N VAL A 128 -7.10 9.70 -9.95
CA VAL A 128 -7.18 9.11 -11.29
C VAL A 128 -8.64 9.16 -11.75
N GLY A 129 -8.90 10.07 -12.69
CA GLY A 129 -10.20 10.22 -13.32
C GLY A 129 -10.55 9.07 -14.27
N ASP A 130 -11.84 8.95 -14.56
CA ASP A 130 -12.48 8.04 -15.52
C ASP A 130 -11.84 6.64 -15.65
N TRP A 131 -12.29 5.72 -14.79
CA TRP A 131 -11.79 4.34 -14.73
C TRP A 131 -12.86 3.28 -14.97
N ARG A 132 -14.13 3.69 -14.99
CA ARG A 132 -15.30 2.82 -15.15
C ARG A 132 -15.59 2.50 -16.62
#